data_AF-A0A7S3UHU6-F1
#
_entry.id   AF-A0A7S3UHU6-F1
#
_cell.length_a   1.000
_cell.length_b   1.000
_cell.length_c   1.000
_cell.angle_alpha   90.00
_cell.angle_beta   90.00
_cell.angle_gamma   90.00
#
_symmetry.space_group_name_H-M   'P 1'
#
loop_
_entity.id
_entity.type
_entity.pdbx_description
1 polymer ?
#
loop_
_entity_poly.entity_id
_entity_poly.type
_entity_poly.pdbx_seq_one_letter_code
_entity_poly.pdbx_strand_id
1 'polypeptide(L)'
;FTKELDRALLSGEVDCCVHSMKDVPTTVAPGTEIVAYLPREDTRDVFLSAKYATLADLPDDAVVGTASLRRQAQILAQKNVVVTNFRGNVQTRLRKLAAGTVDCTFLAYA
;
A
#
# COMPACT_ATOMS: atom_id res chain seq x y z
N PHE A 1 -5.64 11.81 3.82
CA PHE A 1 -6.33 11.42 2.58
C PHE A 1 -7.85 11.48 2.74
N THR A 2 -8.46 10.99 3.83
CA THR A 2 -9.93 11.01 3.96
C THR A 2 -10.52 12.35 4.40
N LYS A 3 -9.83 13.13 5.25
CA LYS A 3 -10.40 14.36 5.86
C LYS A 3 -11.01 15.37 4.90
N GLU A 4 -10.43 15.57 3.72
CA GLU A 4 -10.95 16.51 2.73
C GLU A 4 -12.27 16.01 2.12
N LEU A 5 -12.34 14.70 1.86
CA LEU A 5 -13.54 14.01 1.38
C LEU A 5 -14.63 14.01 2.46
N ASP A 6 -14.27 13.74 3.73
CA ASP A 6 -15.19 13.80 4.87
C ASP A 6 -15.81 15.21 4.99
N ARG A 7 -15.02 16.27 4.77
CA ARG A 7 -15.52 17.65 4.79
C ARG A 7 -16.51 17.92 3.67
N ALA A 8 -16.20 17.50 2.45
CA ALA A 8 -17.06 17.68 1.28
C ALA A 8 -18.41 16.96 1.45
N LEU A 9 -18.38 15.75 2.01
CA LEU A 9 -19.59 14.98 2.31
C LEU A 9 -20.44 15.67 3.39
N LEU A 10 -19.82 16.11 4.49
CA LEU A 10 -20.51 16.78 5.59
C LEU A 10 -21.07 18.16 5.22
N SER A 11 -20.45 18.86 4.27
CA SER A 11 -20.96 20.14 3.75
C SER A 11 -22.02 19.98 2.66
N GLY A 12 -22.33 18.75 2.23
CA GLY A 12 -23.24 18.49 1.11
C GLY A 12 -22.69 18.93 -0.25
N GLU A 13 -21.36 19.06 -0.39
CA GLU A 13 -20.71 19.31 -1.68
C GLU A 13 -20.73 18.06 -2.57
N VAL A 14 -20.72 16.88 -1.94
CA VAL A 14 -20.85 15.58 -2.59
C VAL A 14 -21.83 14.70 -1.81
N ASP A 15 -22.49 13.78 -2.51
CA ASP A 15 -23.45 12.84 -1.90
C ASP A 15 -22.79 11.57 -1.37
N CYS A 16 -21.62 11.20 -1.91
CA CYS A 16 -20.88 10.01 -1.48
C CYS A 16 -19.37 10.14 -1.74
N CYS A 17 -18.59 9.34 -1.02
CA CYS A 17 -17.15 9.24 -1.19
C CYS A 17 -16.74 7.77 -1.37
N VAL A 18 -15.78 7.52 -2.28
CA VAL A 18 -15.27 6.17 -2.56
C VAL A 18 -13.82 6.09 -2.08
N HIS A 19 -13.53 5.08 -1.27
CA HIS A 19 -12.21 4.88 -0.67
C HIS A 19 -11.68 3.48 -0.93
N SER A 20 -10.35 3.37 -1.02
CA SER A 20 -9.70 2.10 -0.67
C SER A 20 -9.94 1.83 0.82
N MET A 21 -10.57 0.70 1.15
CA MET A 21 -11.00 0.45 2.53
C MET A 21 -9.84 0.44 3.55
N LYS A 22 -8.62 0.07 3.11
CA LYS A 22 -7.41 0.10 3.95
C LYS A 22 -7.01 1.51 4.43
N ASP A 23 -7.51 2.54 3.77
CA ASP A 23 -7.18 3.94 4.04
C ASP A 23 -8.30 4.64 4.84
N VAL A 24 -9.42 3.96 5.09
CA VAL A 24 -10.52 4.47 5.93
C VAL A 24 -10.10 4.35 7.41
N PRO A 25 -10.21 5.43 8.21
CA PRO A 25 -9.94 5.37 9.64
C PRO A 25 -10.83 4.34 10.35
N THR A 26 -10.33 3.79 11.46
CA THR A 26 -11.10 2.83 12.28
C THR A 26 -12.37 3.43 12.85
N THR A 27 -12.35 4.73 13.14
CA THR A 27 -13.52 5.51 13.55
C THR A 27 -13.86 6.48 12.43
N VAL A 28 -15.02 6.31 11.82
CA VAL A 28 -15.53 7.23 10.80
C VAL A 28 -15.96 8.56 11.41
N ALA A 29 -15.99 9.62 10.61
CA ALA A 29 -16.36 10.94 11.09
C ALA A 29 -17.81 10.95 11.61
N PRO A 30 -18.11 11.64 12.73
CA PRO A 30 -19.48 11.80 13.18
C PRO A 30 -20.37 12.40 12.08
N GLY A 31 -21.55 11.82 11.87
CA GLY A 31 -22.45 12.23 10.79
C GLY A 31 -22.16 11.60 9.43
N THR A 32 -21.17 10.70 9.34
CA THR A 32 -20.93 9.85 8.17
C THR A 32 -21.02 8.37 8.54
N GLU A 33 -21.32 7.54 7.55
CA GLU A 33 -21.39 6.08 7.70
C GLU A 33 -20.88 5.37 6.45
N ILE A 34 -20.46 4.11 6.61
CA ILE A 34 -20.09 3.26 5.47
C ILE A 34 -21.33 2.49 5.05
N VAL A 35 -21.97 2.96 3.97
CA VAL A 35 -23.26 2.39 3.51
C VAL A 35 -23.11 1.19 2.59
N ALA A 36 -21.93 0.98 1.99
CA ALA A 36 -21.74 -0.06 0.99
C ALA A 36 -20.30 -0.59 0.94
N TYR A 37 -20.19 -1.86 0.55
CA TYR A 37 -18.95 -2.49 0.12
C TYR A 37 -19.16 -3.09 -1.27
N LEU A 38 -18.22 -2.83 -2.17
CA LEU A 38 -18.18 -3.50 -3.47
C LEU A 38 -17.60 -4.93 -3.31
N PRO A 39 -17.85 -5.84 -4.28
CA PRO A 39 -17.19 -7.14 -4.30
C PRO A 39 -15.69 -7.01 -4.11
N ARG A 40 -15.16 -7.80 -3.17
CA ARG A 40 -13.76 -7.67 -2.75
C ARG A 40 -12.85 -8.25 -3.83
N GLU A 41 -11.90 -7.43 -4.29
CA GLU A 41 -10.81 -7.90 -5.14
C GLU A 41 -9.73 -8.64 -4.30
N ASP A 42 -8.77 -9.25 -4.97
CA ASP A 42 -7.67 -10.00 -4.40
C ASP A 42 -6.93 -9.22 -3.31
N THR A 43 -6.86 -9.84 -2.14
CA THR A 43 -6.29 -9.24 -0.95
C THR A 43 -4.79 -9.44 -0.79
N ARG A 44 -4.13 -10.15 -1.70
CA ARG A 44 -2.72 -10.55 -1.57
C ARG A 44 -1.78 -9.38 -1.83
N ASP A 45 -0.63 -9.45 -1.16
CA ASP A 45 0.53 -8.63 -1.51
C ASP A 45 1.25 -9.28 -2.70
N VAL A 46 1.69 -8.46 -3.66
CA VAL A 46 2.43 -8.90 -4.85
C VAL A 46 3.90 -8.52 -4.69
N PHE A 47 4.78 -9.50 -4.85
CA PHE A 47 6.22 -9.30 -4.94
C PHE A 47 6.59 -8.75 -6.32
N LEU A 48 7.37 -7.67 -6.36
CA LEU A 48 7.81 -7.05 -7.61
C LEU A 48 9.32 -6.84 -7.57
N SER A 49 10.02 -7.45 -8.51
CA SER A 49 11.44 -7.25 -8.74
C SER A 49 11.75 -7.39 -10.23
N ALA A 50 12.78 -6.68 -10.69
CA ALA A 50 13.31 -6.83 -12.05
C ALA A 50 14.39 -7.91 -12.15
N LYS A 51 14.95 -8.35 -11.01
CA LYS A 51 16.13 -9.23 -10.95
C LYS A 51 15.82 -10.61 -10.36
N TYR A 52 14.84 -10.68 -9.46
CA TYR A 52 14.56 -11.88 -8.66
C TYR A 52 13.11 -12.30 -8.86
N ALA A 53 12.82 -13.60 -8.81
CA ALA A 53 11.47 -14.12 -9.03
C ALA A 53 10.63 -14.10 -7.74
N THR A 54 11.27 -14.33 -6.59
CA THR A 54 10.62 -14.43 -5.29
C THR A 54 11.39 -13.71 -4.18
N LEU A 55 10.75 -13.55 -3.02
CA LEU A 55 11.41 -13.04 -1.81
C LEU A 55 12.56 -13.95 -1.34
N ALA A 56 12.43 -15.28 -1.54
CA ALA A 56 13.44 -16.24 -1.13
C ALA A 56 14.74 -16.10 -1.94
N ASP A 57 14.62 -15.70 -3.22
CA ASP A 57 15.74 -15.55 -4.16
C ASP A 57 16.60 -14.30 -3.90
N LEU A 58 16.15 -13.38 -3.02
CA LEU A 58 16.93 -12.19 -2.70
C LEU A 58 18.26 -12.60 -2.02
N PRO A 59 19.39 -11.95 -2.35
CA PRO A 59 20.58 -12.09 -1.53
C PRO A 59 20.34 -11.50 -0.14
N ASP A 60 21.17 -11.89 0.81
CA ASP A 60 21.22 -11.21 2.11
C ASP A 60 21.56 -9.73 1.89
N ASP A 61 21.03 -8.88 2.78
CA ASP A 61 21.16 -7.42 2.73
C ASP A 61 20.54 -6.74 1.49
N ALA A 62 19.79 -7.46 0.65
CA ALA A 62 19.03 -6.87 -0.46
C ALA A 62 18.10 -5.74 0.03
N VAL A 63 17.90 -4.72 -0.81
CA VAL A 63 17.10 -3.55 -0.42
C VAL A 63 15.64 -3.71 -0.82
N VAL A 64 14.75 -3.80 0.17
CA VAL A 64 13.30 -3.91 -0.01
C VAL A 64 12.61 -2.58 0.24
N GLY A 65 11.94 -2.04 -0.78
CA GLY A 65 11.18 -0.80 -0.66
C GLY A 65 9.77 -1.01 -0.15
N THR A 66 9.44 -0.56 1.06
CA THR A 66 8.05 -0.47 1.54
C THR A 66 7.91 0.50 2.71
N ALA A 67 6.88 1.34 2.69
CA ALA A 67 6.51 2.20 3.81
C ALA A 67 5.50 1.56 4.80
N SER A 68 5.04 0.33 4.52
CA SER A 68 4.02 -0.36 5.33
C SER A 68 4.69 -1.17 6.43
N LEU A 69 4.61 -0.72 7.69
CA LEU A 69 5.14 -1.43 8.86
C LEU A 69 4.67 -2.89 8.93
N ARG A 70 3.40 -3.15 8.56
CA ARG A 70 2.85 -4.51 8.45
C ARG A 70 3.71 -5.39 7.55
N ARG A 71 4.04 -4.92 6.35
CA ARG A 71 4.88 -5.66 5.40
C ARG A 71 6.32 -5.76 5.90
N GLN A 72 6.88 -4.68 6.46
CA GLN A 72 8.25 -4.70 7.00
C GLN A 72 8.43 -5.81 8.03
N ALA A 73 7.53 -5.87 9.01
CA ALA A 73 7.58 -6.88 10.07
C ALA A 73 7.53 -8.31 9.52
N GLN A 74 6.63 -8.57 8.56
CA GLN A 74 6.48 -9.91 7.97
C GLN A 74 7.68 -10.32 7.10
N ILE A 75 8.29 -9.38 6.38
CA ILE A 75 9.47 -9.63 5.54
C ILE A 75 10.69 -9.92 6.41
N LEU A 76 10.95 -9.08 7.42
CA LEU A 76 12.10 -9.22 8.31
C LEU A 76 12.03 -10.48 9.18
N ALA A 77 10.83 -11.02 9.41
CA ALA A 77 10.65 -12.31 10.06
C ALA A 77 11.04 -13.51 9.17
N GLN A 78 11.15 -13.33 7.85
CA GLN A 78 11.38 -14.40 6.89
C GLN A 78 12.73 -14.32 6.17
N LYS A 79 13.31 -13.12 6.04
CA LYS A 79 14.52 -12.89 5.23
C LYS A 79 15.41 -11.81 5.87
N ASN A 80 16.72 -12.03 5.84
CA ASN A 80 17.71 -11.04 6.25
C ASN A 80 17.95 -10.01 5.14
N VAL A 81 17.22 -8.90 5.18
CA VAL A 81 17.22 -7.84 4.16
C VAL A 81 17.15 -6.46 4.79
N VAL A 82 17.52 -5.43 4.04
CA VAL A 82 17.38 -4.03 4.44
C VAL A 82 16.06 -3.48 3.94
N VAL A 83 15.21 -2.97 4.83
CA VAL A 83 13.94 -2.35 4.45
C VAL A 83 14.06 -0.83 4.47
N THR A 84 13.62 -0.17 3.40
CA THR A 84 13.66 1.28 3.28
C THR A 84 12.30 1.90 2.99
N ASN A 85 12.11 3.14 3.46
CA ASN A 85 10.87 3.89 3.26
C ASN A 85 10.68 4.21 1.78
N PHE A 86 9.59 3.67 1.20
CA PHE A 86 9.35 3.75 -0.23
C PHE A 86 7.94 4.27 -0.51
N ARG A 87 7.86 5.55 -0.85
CA ARG A 87 6.60 6.31 -1.01
C ARG A 87 6.39 6.82 -2.43
N GLY A 88 5.14 7.15 -2.71
CA GLY A 88 4.60 7.54 -4.01
C GLY A 88 3.35 6.73 -4.34
N ASN A 89 2.63 7.16 -5.38
CA ASN A 89 1.60 6.33 -6.01
C ASN A 89 2.24 5.11 -6.71
N VAL A 90 1.39 4.20 -7.20
CA VAL A 90 1.84 2.95 -7.85
C VAL A 90 2.83 3.24 -8.98
N GLN A 91 2.50 4.12 -9.92
CA GLN A 91 3.37 4.40 -11.06
C GLN A 91 4.73 4.97 -10.64
N THR A 92 4.76 5.85 -9.63
CA THR A 92 6.02 6.40 -9.11
C THR A 92 6.90 5.32 -8.49
N ARG A 93 6.30 4.39 -7.75
CA ARG A 93 7.02 3.25 -7.15
C ARG A 93 7.57 2.32 -8.22
N LEU A 94 6.79 2.00 -9.25
CA LEU A 94 7.23 1.17 -10.38
C LEU A 94 8.40 1.82 -11.13
N ARG A 95 8.36 3.15 -11.36
CA ARG A 95 9.49 3.87 -11.97
C ARG A 95 10.76 3.82 -11.11
N LYS A 96 10.64 4.02 -9.80
CA LYS A 96 11.79 3.92 -8.87
C LYS A 96 12.36 2.49 -8.83
N LEU A 97 11.50 1.48 -8.87
CA LEU A 97 11.92 0.08 -8.98
C LEU A 97 12.67 -0.17 -10.29
N ALA A 98 12.13 0.27 -11.43
CA ALA A 98 12.77 0.15 -12.73
C ALA A 98 14.11 0.89 -12.81
N ALA A 99 14.24 2.02 -12.09
CA ALA A 99 15.49 2.76 -11.94
C ALA A 99 16.49 2.12 -10.96
N GLY A 100 16.16 0.97 -10.36
CA GLY A 100 17.05 0.25 -9.44
C GLY A 100 17.23 0.90 -8.07
N THR A 101 16.31 1.77 -7.64
CA THR A 101 16.38 2.41 -6.31
C THR A 101 16.28 1.39 -5.17
N VAL A 102 15.62 0.25 -5.41
CA VAL A 102 15.46 -0.89 -4.50
C VAL A 102 15.52 -2.17 -5.33
N ASP A 103 15.89 -3.31 -4.74
CA ASP A 103 15.94 -4.61 -5.43
C ASP A 103 14.55 -5.22 -5.61
N CYS A 104 13.64 -4.94 -4.68
CA CYS A 104 12.22 -5.28 -4.83
C CYS A 104 11.31 -4.33 -4.06
N THR A 105 10.01 -4.42 -4.35
CA THR A 105 8.94 -3.77 -3.57
C THR A 105 7.72 -4.68 -3.49
N PHE A 106 6.75 -4.29 -2.67
CA PHE A 106 5.46 -4.95 -2.58
C PHE A 106 4.34 -3.96 -2.87
N LEU A 107 3.37 -4.38 -3.69
CA LEU A 107 2.10 -3.69 -3.90
C LEU A 107 0.94 -4.58 -3.49
N ALA A 108 -0.24 -3.99 -3.30
CA ALA A 108 -1.45 -4.81 -3.24
C ALA A 108 -1.74 -5.31 -4.67
N TYR A 109 -2.30 -6.51 -4.81
CA TYR A 109 -2.75 -6.98 -6.12
C TYR A 109 -3.85 -6.06 -6.67
N ALA A 110 -4.81 -5.73 -5.81
CA ALA A 110 -5.85 -4.73 -6.04
C ALA A 110 -5.36 -3.27 -5.99
#